data_AF-A0A2G6LB35-F1
#
_entry.id   AF-A0A2G6LB35-F1
#
_cell.length_a   1.000
_cell.length_b   1.000
_cell.length_c   1.000
_cell.angle_alpha   90.00
_cell.angle_beta   90.00
_cell.angle_gamma   90.00
#
_symmetry.space_group_name_H-M   'P 1'
#
loop_
_entity.id
_entity.type
_entity.pdbx_description
1 polymer ?
#
loop_
_entity_poly.entity_id
_entity_poly.type
_entity_poly.pdbx_seq_one_letter_code
_entity_poly.pdbx_strand_id
1 'polypeptide(L)'
;QCPALLINARLSEKSFNGYAKLGVFARDSMASFAEIACQNQASQTRFAALGGQATLLGNLKFDLSAPADLADKQAQLSRRLGKRHFIVAASTHKGEEAILLTAYQRSTEQRLLVIAPRHPERSSEIVTLAGKNGIAARRYNNTDTLPADTQVLIVGWGSY
;
A
#
# COMPACT_ATOMS: atom_id res chain seq x y z
N GLN A 1 32.38 2.98 20.31
CA GLN A 1 31.14 3.49 19.70
C GLN A 1 30.58 2.42 18.77
N CYS A 2 29.25 2.29 18.68
CA CYS A 2 28.60 1.40 17.71
C CYS A 2 28.31 2.21 16.44
N PRO A 3 28.70 1.76 15.23
CA PRO A 3 28.41 2.47 13.98
C PRO A 3 26.90 2.53 13.73
N ALA A 4 26.39 3.74 13.48
CA ALA A 4 24.99 3.97 13.13
C ALA A 4 24.83 4.17 11.62
N LEU A 5 23.85 3.50 11.02
CA LEU A 5 23.53 3.61 9.59
C LEU A 5 22.11 4.16 9.44
N LEU A 6 21.93 5.15 8.57
CA LEU A 6 20.62 5.69 8.22
C LEU A 6 20.22 5.17 6.83
N ILE A 7 19.38 4.15 6.81
CA ILE A 7 19.00 3.43 5.58
C ILE A 7 17.65 3.93 5.05
N ASN A 8 17.50 3.92 3.72
CA ASN A 8 16.32 4.41 3.01
C ASN A 8 15.96 5.84 3.46
N ALA A 9 16.97 6.69 3.62
CA ALA A 9 16.88 8.01 4.21
C ALA A 9 16.10 8.96 3.29
N ARG A 10 15.21 9.76 3.89
CA ARG A 10 14.47 10.82 3.19
C ARG A 10 14.49 12.10 4.01
N LEU A 11 14.90 13.20 3.37
CA LEU A 11 14.90 14.51 3.99
C LEU A 11 14.09 15.50 3.14
N SER A 12 12.95 15.91 3.67
CA SER A 12 12.13 16.95 3.04
C SER A 12 12.80 18.32 3.16
N GLU A 13 12.45 19.23 2.26
CA GLU A 13 12.95 20.61 2.27
C GLU A 13 12.64 21.33 3.59
N LYS A 14 11.41 21.17 4.11
CA LYS A 14 11.00 21.73 5.40
C LYS A 14 11.92 21.27 6.54
N SER A 15 12.25 19.98 6.59
CA SER A 15 13.09 19.40 7.66
C SER A 15 14.54 19.85 7.50
N PHE A 16 15.05 19.88 6.26
CA PHE A 16 16.37 20.41 5.96
C PHE A 16 16.52 21.85 6.45
N ASN A 17 15.56 22.74 6.13
CA ASN A 17 15.58 24.13 6.59
C ASN A 17 15.51 24.25 8.12
N GLY A 18 14.84 23.32 8.79
CA GLY A 18 14.84 23.23 10.26
C GLY A 18 16.21 22.85 10.82
N TYR A 19 16.83 21.80 10.28
CA TYR A 19 18.14 21.32 10.73
C TYR A 19 19.28 22.27 10.39
N ALA A 20 19.23 22.92 9.22
CA ALA A 20 20.24 23.89 8.80
C ALA A 20 20.39 25.04 9.81
N LYS A 21 19.31 25.41 10.51
CA LYS A 21 19.33 26.45 11.57
C LYS A 21 20.10 26.03 12.82
N LEU A 22 20.29 24.72 13.04
CA LEU A 22 21.04 24.19 14.19
C LEU A 22 22.55 24.17 13.94
N GLY A 23 23.00 24.53 12.74
CA GLY A 23 24.41 24.73 12.41
C GLY A 23 25.29 23.53 12.76
N VAL A 24 26.25 23.73 13.65
CA VAL A 24 27.23 22.73 14.08
C VAL A 24 26.55 21.49 14.67
N PHE A 25 25.48 21.65 15.45
CA PHE A 25 24.79 20.50 16.04
C PHE A 25 24.20 19.55 15.00
N ALA A 26 23.58 20.10 13.94
CA ALA A 26 23.09 19.29 12.84
C ALA A 26 24.25 18.63 12.09
N ARG A 27 25.37 19.33 11.92
CA ARG A 27 26.58 18.79 11.29
C ARG A 27 27.14 17.60 12.06
N ASP A 28 27.35 17.73 13.35
CA ASP A 28 27.91 16.67 14.20
C ASP A 28 26.95 15.48 14.28
N SER A 29 25.64 15.75 14.36
CA SER A 29 24.62 14.71 14.35
C SER A 29 24.63 13.91 13.05
N MET A 30 24.68 14.58 11.89
CA MET A 30 24.69 13.89 10.59
C MET A 30 26.03 13.20 10.31
N ALA A 31 27.14 13.77 10.76
CA ALA A 31 28.47 13.17 10.66
C ALA A 31 28.67 11.96 11.58
N SER A 32 27.83 11.80 12.62
CA SER A 32 27.89 10.64 13.52
C SER A 32 27.40 9.33 12.88
N PHE A 33 26.66 9.41 11.76
CA PHE A 33 26.29 8.24 10.98
C PHE A 33 27.47 7.76 10.14
N ALA A 34 27.76 6.46 10.21
CA ALA A 34 28.76 5.82 9.36
C ALA A 34 28.36 5.85 7.87
N GLU A 35 27.06 5.78 7.59
CA GLU A 35 26.50 5.93 6.23
C GLU A 35 25.06 6.43 6.29
N ILE A 36 24.70 7.26 5.29
CA ILE A 36 23.32 7.68 5.03
C ILE A 36 22.91 7.25 3.61
N ALA A 37 22.21 6.13 3.50
CA ALA A 37 21.73 5.60 2.22
C ALA A 37 20.38 6.23 1.83
N CYS A 38 20.40 7.15 0.88
CA CYS A 38 19.27 8.00 0.51
C CYS A 38 18.36 7.37 -0.55
N GLN A 39 17.07 7.67 -0.43
CA GLN A 39 16.02 7.28 -1.38
C GLN A 39 16.13 7.96 -2.75
N ASN A 40 16.60 9.20 -2.78
CA ASN A 40 16.61 10.04 -3.96
C ASN A 40 17.70 11.12 -3.87
N GLN A 41 18.01 11.71 -5.03
CA GLN A 41 19.04 12.73 -5.17
C GLN A 41 18.80 13.94 -4.26
N ALA A 42 17.54 14.40 -4.14
CA ALA A 42 17.20 15.56 -3.32
C ALA A 42 17.52 15.33 -1.83
N SER A 43 17.30 14.12 -1.32
CA SER A 43 17.66 13.77 0.05
C SER A 43 19.17 13.67 0.21
N GLN A 44 19.87 13.06 -0.75
CA GLN A 44 21.33 12.97 -0.75
C GLN A 44 21.97 14.37 -0.66
N THR A 45 21.58 15.29 -1.54
CA THR A 45 22.09 16.66 -1.54
C THR A 45 21.86 17.37 -0.21
N ARG A 46 20.67 17.21 0.40
CA ARG A 46 20.33 17.85 1.67
C ARG A 46 21.10 17.27 2.85
N PHE A 47 21.26 15.94 2.92
CA PHE A 47 22.08 15.31 3.97
C PHE A 47 23.56 15.67 3.83
N ALA A 48 24.09 15.70 2.61
CA ALA A 48 25.46 16.16 2.34
C ALA A 48 25.66 17.62 2.77
N ALA A 49 24.69 18.50 2.48
CA ALA A 49 24.72 19.90 2.91
C ALA A 49 24.68 20.06 4.45
N LEU A 50 24.07 19.11 5.16
CA LEU A 50 24.11 19.02 6.62
C LEU A 50 25.35 18.28 7.15
N GLY A 51 26.33 17.92 6.33
CA GLY A 51 27.59 17.29 6.78
C GLY A 51 27.56 15.77 6.93
N GLY A 52 26.50 15.11 6.49
CA GLY A 52 26.42 13.65 6.49
C GLY A 52 27.10 13.01 5.27
N GLN A 53 27.66 11.81 5.44
CA GLN A 53 28.16 11.00 4.32
C GLN A 53 26.98 10.27 3.66
N ALA A 54 26.50 10.82 2.55
CA ALA A 54 25.26 10.38 1.91
C ALA A 54 25.48 9.70 0.54
N THR A 55 25.02 8.46 0.43
CA THR A 55 25.04 7.65 -0.80
C THR A 55 23.63 7.59 -1.39
N LEU A 56 23.49 7.62 -2.72
CA LEU A 56 22.21 7.35 -3.37
C LEU A 56 22.04 5.84 -3.56
N LEU A 57 21.06 5.24 -2.88
CA LEU A 57 20.76 3.80 -2.99
C LEU A 57 19.48 3.55 -3.81
N GLY A 58 18.57 4.53 -3.82
CA GLY A 58 17.21 4.33 -4.32
C GLY A 58 16.27 3.90 -3.20
N ASN A 59 15.04 3.55 -3.54
CA ASN A 59 13.99 3.31 -2.56
C ASN A 59 13.77 1.82 -2.37
N LEU A 60 14.17 1.32 -1.19
CA LEU A 60 14.04 -0.09 -0.80
C LEU A 60 12.60 -0.61 -0.85
N LYS A 61 11.59 0.27 -0.87
CA LYS A 61 10.18 -0.13 -1.04
C LYS A 61 9.91 -0.80 -2.39
N PHE A 62 10.83 -0.70 -3.34
CA PHE A 62 10.74 -1.35 -4.65
C PHE A 62 11.54 -2.65 -4.71
N ASP A 63 12.40 -2.94 -3.73
CA ASP A 63 13.13 -4.21 -3.61
C ASP A 63 12.25 -5.30 -2.99
N LEU A 64 11.04 -5.44 -3.53
CA LEU A 64 10.09 -6.46 -3.11
C LEU A 64 10.36 -7.73 -3.89
N SER A 65 10.80 -8.79 -3.19
CA SER A 65 10.78 -10.13 -3.74
C SER A 65 9.36 -10.69 -3.66
N ALA A 66 8.91 -11.34 -4.73
CA ALA A 66 7.66 -12.09 -4.69
C ALA A 66 7.73 -13.16 -3.59
N PRO A 67 6.69 -13.32 -2.76
CA PRO A 67 6.61 -14.45 -1.83
C PRO A 67 6.77 -15.78 -2.58
N ALA A 68 7.44 -16.75 -1.96
CA ALA A 68 7.65 -18.07 -2.57
C ALA A 68 6.33 -18.76 -2.96
N ASP A 69 5.25 -18.47 -2.24
CA ASP A 69 3.91 -19.02 -2.46
C ASP A 69 3.03 -18.19 -3.41
N LEU A 70 3.59 -17.16 -4.08
CA LEU A 70 2.81 -16.29 -4.96
C LEU A 70 2.16 -17.06 -6.11
N ALA A 71 2.89 -18.00 -6.72
CA ALA A 71 2.39 -18.83 -7.81
C ALA A 71 1.20 -19.70 -7.37
N ASP A 72 1.28 -20.30 -6.18
CA ASP A 72 0.20 -21.12 -5.62
C ASP A 72 -1.03 -20.27 -5.29
N LYS A 73 -0.83 -19.10 -4.67
CA LYS A 73 -1.91 -18.14 -4.38
C LYS A 73 -2.58 -17.64 -5.66
N GLN A 74 -1.80 -17.34 -6.70
CA GLN A 74 -2.32 -16.94 -8.00
C GLN A 74 -3.13 -18.06 -8.65
N ALA A 75 -2.64 -19.31 -8.62
CA ALA A 75 -3.37 -20.45 -9.16
C ALA A 75 -4.68 -20.71 -8.41
N GLN A 76 -4.67 -20.62 -7.07
CA GLN A 76 -5.86 -20.73 -6.24
C GLN A 76 -6.89 -19.65 -6.58
N LEU A 77 -6.47 -18.39 -6.64
CA LEU A 77 -7.36 -17.28 -6.98
C LEU A 77 -7.90 -17.40 -8.41
N SER A 78 -7.06 -17.79 -9.37
CA SER A 78 -7.45 -17.95 -10.78
C SER A 78 -8.51 -19.03 -10.96
N ARG A 79 -8.37 -20.18 -10.28
CA ARG A 79 -9.40 -21.24 -10.27
C ARG A 79 -10.73 -20.73 -9.71
N ARG A 80 -10.68 -19.88 -8.68
CA ARG A 80 -11.87 -19.38 -7.99
C ARG A 80 -12.60 -18.28 -8.76
N LEU A 81 -11.86 -17.35 -9.35
CA LEU A 81 -12.44 -16.27 -10.16
C LEU A 81 -12.86 -16.75 -11.56
N GLY A 82 -12.30 -17.86 -12.03
CA GLY A 82 -12.53 -18.38 -13.37
C GLY A 82 -12.09 -17.38 -14.44
N LYS A 83 -12.89 -17.23 -15.50
CA LYS A 83 -12.60 -16.30 -16.62
C LYS A 83 -13.12 -14.88 -16.38
N ARG A 84 -13.58 -14.55 -15.17
CA ARG A 84 -14.19 -13.24 -14.88
C ARG A 84 -13.13 -12.15 -14.87
N HIS A 85 -13.31 -11.13 -15.69
CA HIS A 85 -12.55 -9.89 -15.55
C HIS A 85 -12.95 -9.21 -14.24
N PHE A 86 -11.96 -8.66 -13.55
CA PHE A 86 -12.15 -7.99 -12.27
C PHE A 86 -11.39 -6.67 -12.19
N ILE A 87 -11.89 -5.77 -11.36
CA ILE A 87 -11.27 -4.50 -11.00
C ILE A 87 -10.98 -4.54 -9.51
N VAL A 88 -9.79 -4.11 -9.09
CA VAL A 88 -9.42 -4.07 -7.67
C VAL A 88 -9.37 -2.62 -7.19
N ALA A 89 -10.17 -2.31 -6.18
CA ALA A 89 -10.04 -1.12 -5.36
C ALA A 89 -9.31 -1.50 -4.07
N ALA A 90 -8.00 -1.24 -4.04
CA ALA A 90 -7.14 -1.59 -2.91
C ALA A 90 -6.90 -0.40 -1.97
N SER A 91 -6.85 -0.69 -0.67
CA SER A 91 -6.67 0.28 0.42
C SER A 91 -7.76 1.36 0.51
N THR A 92 -9.02 1.00 0.26
CA THR A 92 -10.12 1.97 0.36
C THR A 92 -10.33 2.45 1.80
N HIS A 93 -10.66 3.73 1.95
CA HIS A 93 -10.99 4.40 3.20
C HIS A 93 -12.49 4.68 3.29
N LYS A 94 -12.95 4.93 4.52
CA LYS A 94 -14.35 5.21 4.81
C LYS A 94 -14.87 6.36 3.96
N GLY A 95 -15.94 6.08 3.22
CA GLY A 95 -16.59 7.03 2.31
C GLY A 95 -16.26 6.77 0.85
N GLU A 96 -15.07 6.23 0.54
CA GLU A 96 -14.70 5.89 -0.84
C GLU A 96 -15.52 4.73 -1.37
N GLU A 97 -15.90 3.77 -0.52
CA GLU A 97 -16.66 2.59 -0.95
C GLU A 97 -18.06 2.96 -1.47
N ALA A 98 -18.69 3.99 -0.90
CA ALA A 98 -20.00 4.47 -1.39
C ALA A 98 -19.89 5.06 -2.80
N ILE A 99 -18.82 5.82 -3.06
CA ILE A 99 -18.53 6.41 -4.37
C ILE A 99 -18.26 5.29 -5.38
N LEU A 100 -17.44 4.30 -5.01
CA LEU A 100 -17.12 3.15 -5.85
C LEU A 100 -18.36 2.33 -6.22
N LEU A 101 -19.23 2.02 -5.26
CA LEU A 101 -20.45 1.26 -5.51
C LEU A 101 -21.44 2.02 -6.39
N THR A 102 -21.54 3.34 -6.21
CA THR A 102 -22.36 4.21 -7.08
C THR A 102 -21.83 4.23 -8.51
N ALA A 103 -20.51 4.37 -8.68
CA ALA A 103 -19.88 4.32 -10.00
C ALA A 103 -20.05 2.94 -10.65
N TYR A 104 -19.93 1.87 -9.87
CA TYR A 104 -20.11 0.50 -10.31
C TYR A 104 -21.51 0.25 -10.88
N GLN A 105 -22.57 0.73 -10.21
CA GLN A 105 -23.94 0.61 -10.72
C GLN A 105 -24.19 1.34 -12.03
N ARG A 106 -23.48 2.46 -12.25
CA ARG A 106 -23.56 3.26 -13.47
C ARG A 106 -22.71 2.71 -14.61
N SER A 107 -21.82 1.76 -14.32
CA SER A 107 -20.96 1.13 -15.32
C SER A 107 -21.78 0.21 -16.23
N THR A 108 -21.57 0.34 -17.55
CA THR A 108 -22.16 -0.56 -18.56
C THR A 108 -21.43 -1.90 -18.62
N GLU A 109 -20.20 -1.98 -18.11
CA GLU A 109 -19.44 -3.22 -17.99
C GLU A 109 -19.36 -3.63 -16.51
N GLN A 110 -20.25 -4.54 -16.11
CA GLN A 110 -20.27 -5.08 -14.76
C GLN A 110 -19.25 -6.22 -14.59
N ARG A 111 -17.98 -5.82 -14.42
CA ARG A 111 -16.88 -6.73 -14.03
C ARG A 111 -16.98 -7.07 -12.55
N LEU A 112 -16.33 -8.14 -12.09
CA LEU A 112 -16.24 -8.37 -10.64
C LEU A 112 -15.47 -7.22 -9.97
N LEU A 113 -16.08 -6.52 -9.01
CA LEU A 113 -15.38 -5.50 -8.24
C LEU A 113 -14.82 -6.12 -6.97
N VAL A 114 -13.50 -6.07 -6.81
CA VAL A 114 -12.81 -6.51 -5.59
C VAL A 114 -12.48 -5.29 -4.75
N ILE A 115 -12.96 -5.24 -3.51
CA ILE A 115 -12.68 -4.16 -2.55
C ILE A 115 -11.81 -4.72 -1.44
N ALA A 116 -10.62 -4.16 -1.27
CA ALA A 116 -9.73 -4.45 -0.15
C ALA A 116 -9.59 -3.18 0.71
N PRO A 117 -10.42 -2.98 1.74
CA PRO A 117 -10.37 -1.77 2.55
C PRO A 117 -9.06 -1.69 3.35
N ARG A 118 -8.62 -0.45 3.61
CA ARG A 118 -7.47 -0.17 4.48
C ARG A 118 -7.64 -0.75 5.89
N HIS A 119 -8.89 -0.82 6.34
CA HIS A 119 -9.35 -1.32 7.64
C HIS A 119 -10.19 -2.58 7.41
N PRO A 120 -9.61 -3.79 7.43
CA PRO A 120 -10.31 -5.00 7.03
C PRO A 120 -11.48 -5.39 7.95
N GLU A 121 -11.51 -4.89 9.19
CA GLU A 121 -12.64 -4.97 10.12
C GLU A 121 -13.94 -4.38 9.55
N ARG A 122 -13.85 -3.47 8.58
CA ARG A 122 -15.01 -2.84 7.92
C ARG A 122 -15.67 -3.73 6.86
N SER A 123 -15.15 -4.93 6.60
CA SER A 123 -15.66 -5.79 5.51
C SER A 123 -17.17 -6.03 5.59
N SER A 124 -17.71 -6.25 6.80
CA SER A 124 -19.15 -6.43 7.00
C SER A 124 -19.96 -5.15 6.73
N GLU A 125 -19.44 -3.98 7.13
CA GLU A 125 -20.05 -2.67 6.84
C GLU A 125 -20.19 -2.46 5.31
N ILE A 126 -19.16 -2.83 4.55
CA ILE A 126 -19.12 -2.67 3.10
C ILE A 126 -20.09 -3.64 2.42
N VAL A 127 -20.23 -4.88 2.90
CA VAL A 127 -21.27 -5.82 2.42
C VAL A 127 -22.66 -5.22 2.61
N THR A 128 -22.95 -4.70 3.81
CA THR A 128 -24.24 -4.07 4.09
C THR A 128 -24.48 -2.85 3.20
N LEU A 129 -23.45 -2.02 2.99
CA LEU A 129 -23.53 -0.86 2.10
C LEU A 129 -23.86 -1.27 0.66
N ALA A 130 -23.20 -2.30 0.13
CA ALA A 130 -23.48 -2.83 -1.20
C ALA A 130 -24.90 -3.43 -1.30
N GLY A 131 -25.34 -4.17 -0.29
CA GLY A 131 -26.70 -4.72 -0.21
C GLY A 131 -27.79 -3.65 -0.22
N LYS A 132 -27.58 -2.50 0.46
CA LYS A 132 -28.50 -1.34 0.39
C LYS A 132 -28.63 -0.75 -1.02
N ASN A 133 -27.64 -0.99 -1.87
CA ASN A 133 -27.63 -0.57 -3.27
C ASN A 133 -28.08 -1.71 -4.21
N GLY A 134 -28.61 -2.82 -3.69
CA GLY A 134 -29.05 -3.96 -4.51
C GLY A 134 -27.90 -4.70 -5.20
N ILE A 135 -26.67 -4.56 -4.70
CA ILE A 135 -25.48 -5.19 -5.28
C ILE A 135 -25.17 -6.48 -4.51
N ALA A 136 -25.02 -7.58 -5.23
CA ALA A 136 -24.65 -8.88 -4.66
C ALA A 136 -23.18 -8.88 -4.21
N ALA A 137 -22.95 -8.52 -2.94
CA ALA A 137 -21.63 -8.45 -2.34
C ALA A 137 -21.36 -9.62 -1.38
N ARG A 138 -20.13 -10.15 -1.39
CA ARG A 138 -19.69 -11.22 -0.49
C ARG A 138 -18.32 -10.92 0.09
N ARG A 139 -18.07 -11.42 1.30
CA ARG A 139 -16.72 -11.43 1.89
C ARG A 139 -15.92 -12.56 1.28
N TYR A 140 -14.62 -12.32 1.09
CA TYR A 140 -13.67 -13.38 0.79
C TYR A 140 -13.49 -14.26 2.03
N ASN A 141 -13.47 -15.57 1.82
CA ASN A 141 -13.15 -16.61 2.80
C ASN A 141 -12.33 -17.70 2.09
N ASN A 142 -11.51 -18.49 2.78
CA ASN A 142 -10.59 -19.40 2.07
C ASN A 142 -11.24 -20.74 1.61
N THR A 143 -12.56 -20.90 1.76
CA THR A 143 -13.23 -22.20 1.63
C THR A 143 -14.28 -22.31 0.52
N ASP A 144 -14.82 -21.19 0.02
CA ASP A 144 -16.02 -21.26 -0.85
C ASP A 144 -15.72 -20.98 -2.32
N THR A 145 -16.36 -21.72 -3.24
CA THR A 145 -16.45 -21.30 -4.65
C THR A 145 -17.18 -19.95 -4.72
N LEU A 146 -16.72 -19.03 -5.58
CA LEU A 146 -17.35 -17.72 -5.71
C LEU A 146 -18.64 -17.87 -6.55
N PRO A 147 -19.83 -17.61 -6.00
CA PRO A 147 -21.07 -17.72 -6.76
C PRO A 147 -21.07 -16.79 -7.98
N ALA A 148 -21.62 -17.25 -9.10
CA ALA A 148 -21.56 -16.55 -10.38
C ALA A 148 -22.25 -15.17 -10.35
N ASP A 149 -23.27 -15.02 -9.50
CA ASP A 149 -24.02 -13.79 -9.26
C ASP A 149 -23.25 -12.75 -8.43
N THR A 150 -22.10 -13.11 -7.85
CA THR A 150 -21.35 -12.19 -6.99
C THR A 150 -20.81 -11.02 -7.81
N GLN A 151 -21.30 -9.82 -7.58
CA GLN A 151 -20.86 -8.60 -8.26
C GLN A 151 -19.67 -7.94 -7.55
N VAL A 152 -19.67 -7.99 -6.21
CA VAL A 152 -18.62 -7.37 -5.39
C VAL A 152 -18.03 -8.39 -4.42
N LEU A 153 -16.71 -8.46 -4.36
CA LEU A 153 -15.96 -9.31 -3.45
C LEU A 153 -15.13 -8.44 -2.49
N ILE A 154 -15.31 -8.61 -1.19
CA ILE A 154 -14.67 -7.78 -0.16
C ILE A 154 -13.62 -8.62 0.57
N VAL A 155 -12.35 -8.22 0.49
CA VAL A 155 -11.23 -8.93 1.09
C VAL A 155 -10.97 -8.38 2.50
N GLY A 156 -11.01 -9.24 3.52
CA GLY A 156 -10.99 -8.85 4.94
C GLY A 156 -10.15 -9.76 5.85
N TRP A 157 -10.02 -9.43 7.14
CA TRP A 157 -9.40 -10.34 8.13
C TRP A 157 -10.10 -11.72 8.12
N GLY A 158 -9.32 -12.80 8.18
CA GLY A 158 -9.77 -14.20 8.04
C GLY A 158 -9.76 -14.76 6.60
N SER A 159 -9.13 -14.03 5.67
CA SER A 159 -9.00 -14.42 4.24
C SER A 159 -7.71 -15.15 3.89
N TYR A 160 -6.82 -15.38 4.87
CA TYR A 160 -5.51 -16.00 4.70
C TYR A 160 -5.41 -17.24 5.57
#